data_AF-A0A852ALU9-F1
#
_entry.id   AF-A0A852ALU9-F1
#
_cell.length_a   1.000
_cell.length_b   1.000
_cell.length_c   1.000
_cell.angle_alpha   90.00
_cell.angle_beta   90.00
_cell.angle_gamma   90.00
#
_symmetry.space_group_name_H-M   'P 1'
#
loop_
_entity.id
_entity.type
_entity.pdbx_description
1 polymer ?
#
loop_
_entity_poly.entity_id
_entity_poly.type
_entity_poly.pdbx_seq_one_letter_code
_entity_poly.pdbx_strand_id
1 'polypeptide(L)'
;MAPLALTLALLAMAMATMAVNVIPLDMALTSFDDQYQGCGLAMKAALPALNRSEFQQNKEFAEVWVKAAAAWQSQWPPESPLSPDQATAIMAFLTVDLSGMFSEAMLVAGRSSQEYRDNFHFKTLHFLLTDAVATLRDAQNGQCRDAFLKVCDTRFEAQRGDTVRFGVFMPMFPSKPIGECPGETMLEVHTCHGAEIQLYDKLPELKIVLIPPFETFNVTQYTQEGDKTQIQLQSTGTYSKYNCEWLRGDTAGDNWGGWGVPSAPFHVGGLLLATTALAVATGIL
;
A
#
# COMPACT_ATOMS: atom_id res chain seq x y z
N MET A 1 -39.87 -21.74 42.46
CA MET A 1 -40.01 -21.22 41.08
C MET A 1 -39.06 -20.05 40.81
N ALA A 2 -37.78 -20.18 41.17
CA ALA A 2 -36.78 -19.11 41.02
C ALA A 2 -35.49 -19.45 40.21
N PRO A 3 -35.25 -20.66 39.64
CA PRO A 3 -34.00 -20.91 38.92
C PRO A 3 -34.05 -20.48 37.44
N LEU A 4 -35.24 -20.35 36.86
CA LEU A 4 -35.43 -20.06 35.43
C LEU A 4 -35.24 -18.58 35.05
N ALA A 5 -35.51 -17.65 35.97
CA ALA A 5 -35.32 -16.22 35.71
C ALA A 5 -33.83 -15.81 35.77
N LEU A 6 -33.05 -16.47 36.63
CA LEU A 6 -31.61 -16.21 36.76
C LEU A 6 -30.81 -16.74 35.57
N THR A 7 -31.24 -17.88 35.00
CA THR A 7 -30.61 -18.46 33.80
C THR A 7 -30.91 -17.66 32.52
N LEU A 8 -32.10 -17.07 32.38
CA LEU A 8 -32.39 -16.14 31.27
C LEU A 8 -31.62 -14.82 31.39
N ALA A 9 -31.39 -14.31 32.60
CA ALA A 9 -30.59 -13.10 32.82
C ALA A 9 -29.09 -13.31 32.52
N LEU A 10 -28.56 -14.52 32.79
CA LEU A 10 -27.17 -14.87 32.47
C LEU A 10 -26.95 -15.14 30.97
N LEU A 11 -27.94 -15.67 30.24
CA LEU A 11 -27.85 -15.79 28.77
C LEU A 11 -27.97 -14.44 28.05
N ALA A 12 -28.66 -13.46 28.63
CA ALA A 12 -28.69 -12.09 28.09
C ALA A 12 -27.37 -11.32 28.30
N MET A 13 -26.54 -11.72 29.27
CA MET A 13 -25.25 -11.08 29.58
C MET A 13 -24.04 -11.69 28.84
N ALA A 14 -24.24 -12.71 28.01
CA ALA A 14 -23.16 -13.33 27.23
C ALA A 14 -23.32 -13.15 25.71
N MET A 15 -24.17 -12.24 25.25
CA MET A 15 -23.96 -11.63 23.93
C MET A 15 -22.85 -10.60 24.11
N ALA A 16 -21.60 -11.06 23.99
CA ALA A 16 -20.50 -10.18 23.68
C ALA A 16 -20.90 -9.43 22.40
N THR A 17 -21.34 -8.18 22.57
CA THR A 17 -21.49 -7.26 21.45
C THR A 17 -20.09 -7.10 20.89
N MET A 18 -19.79 -7.82 19.80
CA MET A 18 -18.59 -7.58 19.01
C MET A 18 -18.62 -6.08 18.68
N ALA A 19 -17.73 -5.31 19.29
CA ALA A 19 -17.71 -3.87 19.14
C ALA A 19 -17.32 -3.57 17.69
N VAL A 20 -18.29 -3.17 16.88
CA VAL A 20 -18.06 -2.76 15.49
C VAL A 20 -17.14 -1.54 15.51
N ASN A 21 -15.99 -1.64 14.84
CA ASN A 21 -15.07 -0.51 14.72
C ASN A 21 -15.65 0.51 13.73
N VAL A 22 -15.71 1.79 14.10
CA VAL A 22 -16.32 2.83 13.27
C VAL A 22 -15.23 3.77 12.75
N ILE A 23 -15.10 3.89 11.42
CA ILE A 23 -14.05 4.67 10.76
C ILE A 23 -14.70 5.69 9.80
N PRO A 24 -14.60 7.00 10.05
CA PRO A 24 -15.07 7.99 9.09
C PRO A 24 -14.14 8.01 7.85
N LEU A 25 -14.72 8.05 6.65
CA LEU A 25 -13.98 8.30 5.42
C LEU A 25 -13.67 9.80 5.30
N ASP A 26 -12.44 10.12 4.91
CA ASP A 26 -11.99 11.49 4.71
C ASP A 26 -11.04 11.60 3.49
N MET A 27 -10.32 12.72 3.36
CA MET A 27 -9.37 12.97 2.28
C MET A 27 -7.96 12.40 2.52
N ALA A 28 -7.75 11.67 3.63
CA ALA A 28 -6.50 11.06 4.06
C ALA A 28 -5.30 12.02 3.98
N LEU A 29 -5.43 13.27 4.42
CA LEU A 29 -4.46 14.35 4.20
C LEU A 29 -3.06 14.12 4.80
N THR A 30 -2.92 13.12 5.67
CA THR A 30 -1.64 12.71 6.26
C THR A 30 -0.95 11.60 5.48
N SER A 31 -1.60 11.02 4.47
CA SER A 31 -1.05 9.91 3.70
C SER A 31 -0.04 10.37 2.64
N PHE A 32 0.93 9.53 2.33
CA PHE A 32 1.85 9.77 1.21
C PHE A 32 1.19 9.33 -0.11
N ASP A 33 1.24 10.22 -1.11
CA ASP A 33 0.33 10.18 -2.26
C ASP A 33 0.99 10.59 -3.59
N ASP A 34 2.31 10.46 -3.70
CA ASP A 34 3.09 10.93 -4.84
C ASP A 34 2.70 10.21 -6.15
N GLN A 35 2.44 11.00 -7.19
CA GLN A 35 2.14 10.51 -8.55
C GLN A 35 3.37 10.42 -9.45
N TYR A 36 4.51 10.96 -9.00
CA TYR A 36 5.78 10.99 -9.72
C TYR A 36 5.69 11.65 -11.10
N GLN A 37 4.85 12.68 -11.23
CA GLN A 37 4.61 13.37 -12.49
C GLN A 37 5.90 14.05 -12.96
N GLY A 38 6.37 13.64 -14.14
CA GLY A 38 7.56 14.20 -14.78
C GLY A 38 8.90 13.66 -14.27
N CYS A 39 8.93 12.75 -13.29
CA CYS A 39 10.18 12.25 -12.70
C CYS A 39 10.35 10.73 -12.69
N GLY A 40 9.49 9.97 -13.39
CA GLY A 40 9.57 8.51 -13.45
C GLY A 40 10.94 7.98 -13.86
N LEU A 41 11.62 8.60 -14.85
CA LEU A 41 12.97 8.20 -15.26
C LEU A 41 14.02 8.44 -14.16
N ALA A 42 13.93 9.58 -13.47
CA ALA A 42 14.84 9.92 -12.38
C ALA A 42 14.62 9.00 -11.16
N MET A 43 13.36 8.67 -10.86
CA MET A 43 13.03 7.67 -9.83
C MET A 43 13.55 6.29 -10.19
N LYS A 44 13.40 5.84 -11.44
CA LYS A 44 13.99 4.58 -11.93
C LYS A 44 15.51 4.55 -11.75
N ALA A 45 16.20 5.65 -12.02
CA ALA A 45 17.64 5.76 -11.79
C ALA A 45 18.02 5.71 -10.30
N ALA A 46 17.13 6.13 -9.39
CA ALA A 46 17.36 6.10 -7.94
C ALA A 46 17.11 4.72 -7.30
N LEU A 47 16.36 3.82 -7.96
CA LEU A 47 15.95 2.51 -7.41
C LEU A 47 17.11 1.67 -6.86
N PRO A 48 18.28 1.53 -7.51
CA PRO A 48 19.35 0.70 -6.97
C PRO A 48 19.90 1.22 -5.64
N ALA A 49 19.94 2.54 -5.44
CA ALA A 49 20.37 3.14 -4.19
C ALA A 49 19.30 3.01 -3.11
N LEU A 50 18.04 3.30 -3.45
CA LEU A 50 16.89 3.15 -2.56
C LEU A 50 16.79 1.72 -2.03
N ASN A 51 16.74 0.72 -2.92
CA ASN A 51 16.66 -0.70 -2.55
C ASN A 51 17.73 -1.10 -1.53
N ARG A 52 18.99 -0.71 -1.73
CA ARG A 52 20.06 -1.01 -0.78
C ARG A 52 19.83 -0.40 0.59
N SER A 53 19.42 0.88 0.63
CA SER A 53 19.18 1.60 1.89
C SER A 53 17.92 1.12 2.62
N GLU A 54 16.85 0.82 1.89
CA GLU A 54 15.56 0.42 2.46
C GLU A 54 15.60 -1.02 2.93
N PHE A 55 16.25 -1.93 2.21
CA PHE A 55 16.39 -3.32 2.65
C PHE A 55 17.26 -3.50 3.90
N GLN A 56 18.18 -2.56 4.16
CA GLN A 56 18.93 -2.55 5.42
C GLN A 56 18.07 -2.11 6.60
N GLN A 57 17.15 -1.17 6.37
CA GLN A 57 16.28 -0.60 7.41
C GLN A 57 15.01 -1.43 7.63
N ASN A 58 14.55 -2.13 6.59
CA ASN A 58 13.35 -2.96 6.60
C ASN A 58 13.68 -4.36 6.04
N LYS A 59 14.15 -5.24 6.94
CA LYS A 59 14.55 -6.61 6.60
C LYS A 59 13.37 -7.46 6.12
N GLU A 60 12.19 -7.26 6.70
CA GLU A 60 10.99 -7.98 6.30
C GLU A 60 10.59 -7.64 4.87
N PHE A 61 10.61 -6.35 4.51
CA PHE A 61 10.42 -5.93 3.12
C PHE A 61 11.45 -6.54 2.18
N ALA A 62 12.73 -6.58 2.57
CA ALA A 62 13.77 -7.20 1.77
C ALA A 62 13.53 -8.70 1.52
N GLU A 63 13.12 -9.44 2.56
CA GLU A 63 12.81 -10.87 2.46
C GLU A 63 11.59 -11.14 1.55
N VAL A 64 10.52 -10.34 1.71
CA VAL A 64 9.34 -10.44 0.85
C VAL A 64 9.70 -10.08 -0.60
N TRP A 65 10.53 -9.06 -0.81
CA TRP A 65 10.97 -8.67 -2.15
C TRP A 65 11.69 -9.80 -2.89
N VAL A 66 12.62 -10.49 -2.22
CA VAL A 66 13.34 -11.63 -2.82
C VAL A 66 12.39 -12.76 -3.20
N LYS A 67 11.43 -13.10 -2.32
CA LYS A 67 10.41 -14.12 -2.60
C LYS A 67 9.51 -13.73 -3.76
N ALA A 68 9.07 -12.47 -3.79
CA ALA A 68 8.25 -11.92 -4.88
C ALA A 68 9.01 -11.94 -6.22
N ALA A 69 10.29 -11.58 -6.22
CA ALA A 69 11.17 -11.57 -7.39
C ALA A 69 11.40 -12.99 -7.95
N ALA A 70 11.42 -14.01 -7.08
CA ALA A 70 11.54 -15.40 -7.49
C ALA A 70 10.21 -15.99 -8.02
N ALA A 71 9.06 -15.47 -7.57
CA ALA A 71 7.75 -16.01 -7.88
C ALA A 71 7.05 -15.35 -9.09
N TRP A 72 7.38 -14.09 -9.43
CA TRP A 72 6.57 -13.35 -10.41
C TRP A 72 6.52 -14.02 -11.78
N GLN A 73 7.61 -14.65 -12.26
CA GLN A 73 7.67 -15.24 -13.60
C GLN A 73 6.70 -16.40 -13.79
N SER A 74 6.42 -17.19 -12.75
CA SER A 74 5.41 -18.24 -12.87
C SER A 74 4.00 -17.65 -12.76
N GLN A 75 3.82 -16.61 -11.95
CA GLN A 75 2.50 -16.04 -11.64
C GLN A 75 1.89 -15.17 -12.73
N TRP A 76 2.70 -14.71 -13.69
CA TRP A 76 2.32 -13.69 -14.66
C TRP A 76 2.28 -14.23 -16.09
N PRO A 77 1.36 -13.74 -16.96
CA PRO A 77 1.35 -14.14 -18.36
C PRO A 77 2.61 -13.61 -19.06
N PRO A 78 3.17 -14.36 -20.04
CA PRO A 78 4.33 -13.93 -20.81
C PRO A 78 4.16 -12.58 -21.52
N GLU A 79 2.94 -12.19 -21.85
CA GLU A 79 2.59 -10.99 -22.62
C GLU A 79 2.27 -9.77 -21.74
N SER A 80 2.60 -9.81 -20.46
CA SER A 80 2.32 -8.70 -19.55
C SER A 80 3.05 -7.41 -19.94
N PRO A 81 2.37 -6.26 -19.85
CA PRO A 81 2.98 -4.96 -20.13
C PRO A 81 3.95 -4.52 -19.02
N LEU A 82 3.99 -5.24 -17.89
CA LEU A 82 4.80 -4.88 -16.73
C LEU A 82 6.26 -5.29 -16.91
N SER A 83 7.16 -4.41 -16.46
CA SER A 83 8.55 -4.77 -16.22
C SER A 83 8.68 -5.76 -15.04
N PRO A 84 9.79 -6.51 -14.95
CA PRO A 84 10.05 -7.40 -13.83
C PRO A 84 9.95 -6.72 -12.45
N ASP A 85 10.44 -5.49 -12.32
CA ASP A 85 10.41 -4.74 -11.06
C ASP A 85 8.98 -4.34 -10.67
N GLN A 86 8.16 -3.94 -11.64
CA GLN A 86 6.73 -3.64 -11.42
C GLN A 86 5.95 -4.89 -11.03
N ALA A 87 6.15 -6.02 -11.73
CA ALA A 87 5.50 -7.29 -11.39
C ALA A 87 5.93 -7.77 -9.99
N THR A 88 7.21 -7.64 -9.66
CA THR A 88 7.75 -7.94 -8.32
C THR A 88 7.11 -7.07 -7.25
N ALA A 89 6.95 -5.76 -7.50
CA ALA A 89 6.31 -4.85 -6.56
C ALA A 89 4.84 -5.23 -6.26
N ILE A 90 4.07 -5.60 -7.29
CA ILE A 90 2.69 -6.08 -7.07
C ILE A 90 2.70 -7.38 -6.27
N MET A 91 3.56 -8.34 -6.61
CA MET A 91 3.66 -9.61 -5.88
C MET A 91 4.04 -9.41 -4.41
N ALA A 92 4.97 -8.50 -4.14
CA ALA A 92 5.35 -8.12 -2.78
C ALA A 92 4.15 -7.52 -2.03
N PHE A 93 3.47 -6.55 -2.63
CA PHE A 93 2.30 -5.87 -2.05
C PHE A 93 1.16 -6.83 -1.69
N LEU A 94 0.94 -7.88 -2.47
CA LEU A 94 -0.12 -8.87 -2.22
C LEU A 94 0.22 -9.89 -1.12
N THR A 95 1.40 -9.77 -0.49
CA THR A 95 1.75 -10.55 0.71
C THR A 95 1.08 -9.90 1.92
N VAL A 96 0.28 -10.67 2.67
CA VAL A 96 -0.60 -10.16 3.75
C VAL A 96 0.17 -9.28 4.76
N ASP A 97 1.28 -9.77 5.29
CA ASP A 97 2.05 -9.07 6.31
C ASP A 97 2.64 -7.75 5.78
N LEU A 98 3.15 -7.75 4.54
CA LEU A 98 3.72 -6.56 3.91
C LEU A 98 2.64 -5.51 3.59
N SER A 99 1.47 -5.95 3.12
CA SER A 99 0.36 -5.08 2.75
C SER A 99 -0.11 -4.21 3.92
N GLY A 100 -0.22 -4.81 5.11
CA GLY A 100 -0.60 -4.10 6.34
C GLY A 100 0.43 -3.04 6.75
N MET A 101 1.69 -3.45 6.93
CA MET A 101 2.77 -2.53 7.32
C MET A 101 2.96 -1.38 6.32
N PHE A 102 2.87 -1.69 5.02
CA PHE A 102 2.99 -0.68 3.98
C PHE A 102 1.86 0.34 4.05
N SER A 103 0.61 -0.13 4.21
CA SER A 103 -0.56 0.74 4.31
C SER A 103 -0.49 1.64 5.55
N GLU A 104 -0.10 1.10 6.70
CA GLU A 104 0.11 1.88 7.94
C GLU A 104 1.20 2.95 7.77
N ALA A 105 2.33 2.59 7.18
CA ALA A 105 3.42 3.52 6.91
C ALA A 105 2.99 4.64 5.95
N MET A 106 2.19 4.32 4.92
CA MET A 106 1.67 5.31 3.98
C MET A 106 0.77 6.35 4.67
N LEU A 107 -0.11 5.93 5.60
CA LEU A 107 -1.07 6.82 6.28
C LEU A 107 -0.40 7.93 7.11
N VAL A 108 0.86 7.73 7.51
CA VAL A 108 1.63 8.69 8.32
C VAL A 108 2.73 9.40 7.55
N ALA A 109 3.29 8.77 6.51
CA ALA A 109 4.44 9.30 5.75
C ALA A 109 4.17 10.67 5.10
N GLY A 110 2.91 10.99 4.79
CA GLY A 110 2.52 12.27 4.22
C GLY A 110 2.37 13.42 5.22
N ARG A 111 2.59 13.19 6.53
CA ARG A 111 2.54 14.24 7.56
C ARG A 111 3.54 15.36 7.27
N SER A 112 4.76 15.01 6.85
CA SER A 112 5.80 15.96 6.44
C SER A 112 6.82 15.33 5.49
N SER A 113 7.58 16.15 4.76
CA SER A 113 8.74 15.68 3.99
C SER A 113 9.78 14.94 4.84
N GLN A 114 9.98 15.37 6.10
CA GLN A 114 10.91 14.69 7.01
C GLN A 114 10.42 13.29 7.36
N GLU A 115 9.13 13.15 7.69
CA GLU A 115 8.51 11.86 8.01
C GLU A 115 8.66 10.87 6.85
N TYR A 116 8.38 11.32 5.63
CA TYR A 116 8.61 10.53 4.43
C TYR A 116 10.08 10.15 4.22
N ARG A 117 11.01 11.09 4.41
CA ARG A 117 12.44 10.82 4.18
C ARG A 117 12.99 9.81 5.18
N ASP A 118 12.73 10.04 6.45
CA ASP A 118 13.39 9.34 7.54
C ASP A 118 12.70 8.04 7.93
N ASN A 119 11.36 7.98 7.89
CA ASN A 119 10.61 6.86 8.48
C ASN A 119 9.87 6.01 7.45
N PHE A 120 9.68 6.49 6.22
CA PHE A 120 9.00 5.72 5.18
C PHE A 120 9.99 4.88 4.38
N HIS A 121 10.25 3.65 4.81
CA HIS A 121 11.19 2.72 4.16
C HIS A 121 10.52 1.83 3.08
N PHE A 122 9.57 2.41 2.35
CA PHE A 122 8.84 1.77 1.25
C PHE A 122 8.78 2.66 -0.01
N LYS A 123 9.74 3.58 -0.19
CA LYS A 123 9.85 4.49 -1.35
C LYS A 123 9.92 3.70 -2.65
N THR A 124 10.72 2.64 -2.69
CA THR A 124 10.82 1.75 -3.86
C THR A 124 9.48 1.09 -4.18
N LEU A 125 8.83 0.49 -3.17
CA LEU A 125 7.55 -0.19 -3.35
C LEU A 125 6.46 0.78 -3.83
N HIS A 126 6.34 1.93 -3.18
CA HIS A 126 5.37 2.95 -3.55
C HIS A 126 5.55 3.45 -4.97
N PHE A 127 6.79 3.77 -5.38
CA PHE A 127 7.07 4.21 -6.73
C PHE A 127 6.70 3.14 -7.76
N LEU A 128 7.16 1.90 -7.55
CA LEU A 128 6.93 0.82 -8.50
C LEU A 128 5.45 0.43 -8.60
N LEU A 129 4.69 0.44 -7.50
CA LEU A 129 3.23 0.23 -7.55
C LEU A 129 2.52 1.35 -8.32
N THR A 130 2.94 2.61 -8.12
CA THR A 130 2.37 3.75 -8.85
C THR A 130 2.64 3.62 -10.36
N ASP A 131 3.89 3.33 -10.73
CA ASP A 131 4.32 3.15 -12.12
C ASP A 131 3.65 1.91 -12.76
N ALA A 132 3.46 0.83 -11.99
CA ALA A 132 2.79 -0.39 -12.44
C ALA A 132 1.30 -0.15 -12.73
N VAL A 133 0.58 0.52 -11.82
CA VAL A 133 -0.84 0.88 -12.03
C VAL A 133 -0.99 1.77 -13.26
N ALA A 134 -0.10 2.75 -13.46
CA ALA A 134 -0.10 3.57 -14.67
C ALA A 134 0.13 2.73 -15.95
N THR A 135 1.12 1.85 -15.94
CA THR A 135 1.44 0.96 -17.08
C THR A 135 0.26 0.05 -17.43
N LEU A 136 -0.37 -0.58 -16.43
CA LEU A 136 -1.54 -1.43 -16.63
C LEU A 136 -2.74 -0.64 -17.15
N ARG A 137 -2.98 0.56 -16.62
CA ARG A 137 -4.08 1.41 -17.06
C ARG A 137 -3.90 1.82 -18.52
N ASP A 138 -2.70 2.18 -18.95
CA ASP A 138 -2.39 2.51 -20.34
C ASP A 138 -2.62 1.30 -21.26
N ALA A 139 -2.16 0.11 -20.85
CA ALA A 139 -2.41 -1.14 -21.57
C ALA A 139 -3.90 -1.52 -21.63
N GLN A 140 -4.70 -1.05 -20.67
CA GLN A 140 -6.15 -1.27 -20.56
C GLN A 140 -6.96 -0.09 -21.12
N ASN A 141 -6.37 0.75 -21.97
CA ASN A 141 -7.01 1.89 -22.65
C ASN A 141 -7.61 2.94 -21.71
N GLY A 142 -7.12 3.06 -20.48
CA GLY A 142 -7.60 4.06 -19.53
C GLY A 142 -9.06 3.91 -19.11
N GLN A 143 -9.64 2.71 -19.24
CA GLN A 143 -11.05 2.48 -18.92
C GLN A 143 -11.31 2.57 -17.41
N CYS A 144 -12.34 3.35 -17.06
CA CYS A 144 -12.94 3.30 -15.74
C CYS A 144 -13.65 1.96 -15.53
N ARG A 145 -13.71 1.48 -14.29
CA ARG A 145 -14.31 0.19 -13.94
C ARG A 145 -14.90 0.20 -12.55
N ASP A 146 -15.82 -0.74 -12.33
CA ASP A 146 -16.40 -0.97 -11.02
C ASP A 146 -15.52 -1.92 -10.20
N ALA A 147 -15.39 -1.62 -8.92
CA ALA A 147 -14.60 -2.36 -7.96
C ALA A 147 -15.36 -2.47 -6.63
N PHE A 148 -15.26 -3.63 -5.99
CA PHE A 148 -16.06 -3.99 -4.84
C PHE A 148 -15.18 -4.49 -3.71
N LEU A 149 -15.46 -4.02 -2.50
CA LEU A 149 -14.80 -4.49 -1.28
C LEU A 149 -15.85 -4.66 -0.19
N LYS A 150 -15.88 -5.85 0.39
CA LYS A 150 -16.64 -6.14 1.60
C LYS A 150 -15.68 -6.17 2.77
N VAL A 151 -15.97 -5.39 3.80
CA VAL A 151 -15.21 -5.35 5.06
C VAL A 151 -16.12 -5.82 6.17
N CYS A 152 -15.64 -6.76 6.99
CA CYS A 152 -16.36 -7.30 8.14
C CYS A 152 -15.92 -6.61 9.43
N ASP A 153 -16.79 -6.57 10.44
CA ASP A 153 -16.52 -6.02 11.78
C ASP A 153 -16.05 -4.55 11.81
N THR A 154 -16.13 -3.85 10.67
CA THR A 154 -15.74 -2.45 10.51
C THR A 154 -16.80 -1.71 9.71
N ARG A 155 -17.35 -0.66 10.32
CA ARG A 155 -18.28 0.27 9.71
C ARG A 155 -17.55 1.51 9.23
N PHE A 156 -17.63 1.81 7.95
CA PHE A 156 -17.21 3.11 7.44
C PHE A 156 -18.36 4.11 7.51
N GLU A 157 -18.07 5.34 7.92
CA GLU A 157 -19.05 6.44 7.95
C GLU A 157 -18.69 7.50 6.92
N ALA A 158 -19.69 7.96 6.17
CA ALA A 158 -19.55 9.04 5.19
C ALA A 158 -20.91 9.72 4.98
N GLN A 159 -20.90 10.93 4.45
CA GLN A 159 -22.10 11.64 4.03
C GLN A 159 -22.16 11.72 2.52
N ARG A 160 -23.38 11.64 1.97
CA ARG A 160 -23.58 11.87 0.55
C ARG A 160 -23.10 13.27 0.17
N GLY A 161 -22.25 13.35 -0.85
CA GLY A 161 -21.60 14.58 -1.29
C GLY A 161 -20.21 14.82 -0.70
N ASP A 162 -19.76 13.99 0.25
CA ASP A 162 -18.39 14.07 0.74
C ASP A 162 -17.40 13.73 -0.37
N THR A 163 -16.27 14.45 -0.37
CA THR A 163 -15.10 14.07 -1.18
C THR A 163 -14.15 13.28 -0.28
N VAL A 164 -13.83 12.06 -0.69
CA VAL A 164 -13.01 11.12 0.07
C VAL A 164 -11.87 10.59 -0.79
N ARG A 165 -10.82 10.08 -0.14
CA ARG A 165 -9.65 9.45 -0.75
C ARG A 165 -9.10 8.40 0.20
N PHE A 166 -8.80 7.21 -0.30
CA PHE A 166 -8.32 6.12 0.55
C PHE A 166 -6.93 6.38 1.16
N GLY A 167 -6.08 7.15 0.47
CA GLY A 167 -4.75 7.50 0.94
C GLY A 167 -3.72 6.37 0.93
N VAL A 168 -4.15 5.16 0.63
CA VAL A 168 -3.35 3.95 0.48
C VAL A 168 -3.70 3.25 -0.83
N PHE A 169 -2.87 2.30 -1.27
CA PHE A 169 -3.23 1.42 -2.36
C PHE A 169 -4.35 0.48 -1.90
N MET A 170 -5.48 0.49 -2.61
CA MET A 170 -6.65 -0.32 -2.25
C MET A 170 -6.85 -1.47 -3.23
N PRO A 171 -6.61 -2.73 -2.81
CA PRO A 171 -6.97 -3.90 -3.58
C PRO A 171 -8.46 -4.18 -3.41
N MET A 172 -9.18 -4.29 -4.52
CA MET A 172 -10.62 -4.54 -4.58
C MET A 172 -10.93 -5.63 -5.61
N PHE A 173 -12.16 -6.12 -5.66
CA PHE A 173 -12.58 -7.17 -6.58
C PHE A 173 -13.41 -6.60 -7.74
N PRO A 174 -13.33 -7.17 -8.96
CA PRO A 174 -14.13 -6.73 -10.11
C PRO A 174 -15.62 -7.12 -10.00
N SER A 175 -15.98 -7.96 -9.03
CA SER A 175 -17.34 -8.43 -8.80
C SER A 175 -17.68 -8.40 -7.30
N LYS A 176 -18.97 -8.23 -6.99
CA LYS A 176 -19.46 -8.16 -5.61
C LYS A 176 -19.12 -9.45 -4.86
N PRO A 177 -18.37 -9.39 -3.74
CA PRO A 177 -18.11 -10.56 -2.92
C PRO A 177 -19.40 -11.16 -2.37
N ILE A 178 -19.52 -12.49 -2.42
CA ILE A 178 -20.67 -13.25 -1.90
C ILE A 178 -20.47 -13.54 -0.40
N GLY A 179 -21.52 -13.93 0.32
CA GLY A 179 -21.50 -14.27 1.75
C GLY A 179 -21.99 -13.12 2.62
N GLU A 180 -22.32 -13.37 3.88
CA GLU A 180 -22.70 -12.35 4.85
C GLU A 180 -21.67 -12.35 5.98
N CYS A 181 -21.37 -11.18 6.55
CA CYS A 181 -20.63 -11.09 7.80
C CYS A 181 -21.20 -10.00 8.71
N PRO A 182 -21.02 -10.14 10.04
CA PRO A 182 -21.48 -9.14 11.00
C PRO A 182 -20.82 -7.78 10.76
N GLY A 183 -21.58 -6.71 10.93
CA GLY A 183 -21.07 -5.34 10.78
C GLY A 183 -20.46 -5.09 9.40
N GLU A 184 -21.02 -5.68 8.33
CA GLU A 184 -20.46 -5.57 7.00
C GLU A 184 -20.57 -4.15 6.44
N THR A 185 -19.48 -3.65 5.87
CA THR A 185 -19.49 -2.51 4.95
C THR A 185 -19.19 -2.99 3.53
N MET A 186 -20.12 -2.74 2.61
CA MET A 186 -19.91 -2.88 1.17
C MET A 186 -19.50 -1.54 0.56
N LEU A 187 -18.28 -1.47 0.04
CA LEU A 187 -17.82 -0.37 -0.80
C LEU A 187 -18.01 -0.74 -2.27
N GLU A 188 -18.75 0.08 -3.00
CA GLU A 188 -18.90 -0.02 -4.46
C GLU A 188 -18.26 1.21 -5.10
N VAL A 189 -17.16 1.00 -5.81
CA VAL A 189 -16.29 2.08 -6.28
C VAL A 189 -16.24 2.06 -7.79
N HIS A 190 -16.64 3.17 -8.41
CA HIS A 190 -16.38 3.42 -9.82
C HIS A 190 -15.05 4.20 -9.95
N THR A 191 -13.97 3.49 -10.26
CA THR A 191 -12.61 4.04 -10.35
C THR A 191 -12.21 4.31 -11.81
N CYS A 192 -11.51 5.42 -12.03
CA CYS A 192 -10.92 5.79 -13.33
C CYS A 192 -9.38 5.80 -13.30
N HIS A 193 -8.77 5.66 -12.13
CA HIS A 193 -7.31 5.60 -11.99
C HIS A 193 -6.77 4.23 -11.58
N GLY A 194 -7.64 3.35 -11.09
CA GLY A 194 -7.33 1.96 -10.77
C GLY A 194 -7.14 1.09 -12.00
N ALA A 195 -6.35 0.03 -11.84
CA ALA A 195 -6.05 -0.92 -12.90
C ALA A 195 -6.33 -2.35 -12.44
N GLU A 196 -6.76 -3.19 -13.38
CA GLU A 196 -6.99 -4.60 -13.08
C GLU A 196 -5.70 -5.41 -13.18
N ILE A 197 -5.55 -6.36 -12.26
CA ILE A 197 -4.43 -7.28 -12.16
C ILE A 197 -5.02 -8.70 -12.15
N GLN A 198 -4.45 -9.56 -13.00
CA GLN A 198 -4.81 -10.98 -13.10
C GLN A 198 -3.55 -11.82 -12.88
N LEU A 199 -3.60 -12.74 -11.90
CA LEU A 199 -2.52 -13.69 -11.60
C LEU A 199 -2.96 -15.10 -11.98
N TYR A 200 -2.23 -15.73 -12.92
CA TYR A 200 -2.67 -16.94 -13.62
C TYR A 200 -2.37 -18.24 -12.85
N ASP A 201 -1.26 -18.29 -12.09
CA ASP A 201 -0.87 -19.50 -11.34
C ASP A 201 -1.48 -19.55 -9.93
N LYS A 202 -2.36 -18.61 -9.56
CA LYS A 202 -3.18 -18.74 -8.36
C LYS A 202 -4.44 -19.54 -8.70
N LEU A 203 -4.76 -20.55 -7.87
CA LEU A 203 -6.01 -21.28 -7.93
C LEU A 203 -6.82 -21.01 -6.65
N PRO A 204 -7.99 -20.34 -6.73
CA PRO A 204 -8.56 -19.72 -7.94
C PRO A 204 -7.72 -18.54 -8.45
N GLU A 205 -7.87 -18.24 -9.74
CA GLU A 205 -7.23 -17.08 -10.39
C GLU A 205 -7.53 -15.83 -9.58
N LEU A 206 -6.48 -15.10 -9.18
CA LEU A 206 -6.68 -13.88 -8.41
C LEU A 206 -6.84 -12.71 -9.38
N LYS A 207 -8.06 -12.21 -9.45
CA LYS A 207 -8.40 -11.02 -10.22
C LYS A 207 -8.80 -9.88 -9.28
N ILE A 208 -8.04 -8.80 -9.30
CA ILE A 208 -8.27 -7.62 -8.46
C ILE A 208 -8.24 -6.34 -9.29
N VAL A 209 -8.82 -5.28 -8.75
CA VAL A 209 -8.62 -3.90 -9.17
C VAL A 209 -7.78 -3.22 -8.09
N LEU A 210 -6.62 -2.70 -8.46
CA LEU A 210 -5.76 -1.94 -7.56
C LEU A 210 -5.96 -0.45 -7.80
N ILE A 211 -6.51 0.24 -6.79
CA ILE A 211 -6.76 1.68 -6.81
C ILE A 211 -5.56 2.41 -6.19
N PRO A 212 -5.00 3.44 -6.85
CA PRO A 212 -3.87 4.19 -6.32
C PRO A 212 -4.27 5.13 -5.16
N PRO A 213 -3.31 5.54 -4.31
CA PRO A 213 -3.61 6.33 -3.09
C PRO A 213 -4.08 7.76 -3.35
N PHE A 214 -3.90 8.27 -4.57
CA PHE A 214 -4.19 9.66 -4.95
C PHE A 214 -5.55 9.86 -5.62
N GLU A 215 -6.31 8.80 -5.91
CA GLU A 215 -7.62 8.95 -6.55
C GLU A 215 -8.68 9.50 -5.58
N THR A 216 -9.42 10.52 -6.01
CA THR A 216 -10.47 11.14 -5.21
C THR A 216 -11.85 10.67 -5.66
N PHE A 217 -12.76 10.52 -4.70
CA PHE A 217 -14.10 10.02 -4.93
C PHE A 217 -15.15 10.93 -4.30
N ASN A 218 -16.28 11.09 -4.98
CA ASN A 218 -17.49 11.64 -4.39
C ASN A 218 -18.36 10.50 -3.85
N VAL A 219 -18.90 10.68 -2.64
CA VAL A 219 -19.86 9.75 -2.04
C VAL A 219 -21.23 9.98 -2.68
N THR A 220 -21.63 9.10 -3.58
CA THR A 220 -22.90 9.25 -4.33
C THR A 220 -24.09 8.70 -3.54
N GLN A 221 -23.86 7.67 -2.73
CA GLN A 221 -24.86 7.02 -1.90
C GLN A 221 -24.24 6.47 -0.61
N TYR A 222 -24.98 6.62 0.50
CA TYR A 222 -24.71 5.99 1.78
C TYR A 222 -26.04 5.41 2.29
N THR A 223 -26.08 4.11 2.58
CA THR A 223 -27.24 3.44 3.16
C THR A 223 -26.81 2.56 4.32
N GLN A 224 -27.59 2.57 5.40
CA GLN A 224 -27.36 1.76 6.57
C GLN A 224 -28.66 1.05 6.95
N GLU A 225 -28.61 -0.28 6.98
CA GLU A 225 -29.72 -1.14 7.36
C GLU A 225 -29.27 -2.06 8.51
N GLY A 226 -29.63 -1.70 9.74
CA GLY A 226 -29.11 -2.38 10.93
C GLY A 226 -27.61 -2.19 11.08
N ASP A 227 -26.86 -3.29 11.07
CA ASP A 227 -25.40 -3.34 11.14
C ASP A 227 -24.73 -3.32 9.76
N LYS A 228 -25.51 -3.42 8.67
CA LYS A 228 -25.01 -3.42 7.29
C LYS A 228 -24.93 -2.01 6.73
N THR A 229 -23.78 -1.68 6.16
CA THR A 229 -23.53 -0.37 5.52
C THR A 229 -23.15 -0.57 4.06
N GLN A 230 -23.68 0.27 3.18
CA GLN A 230 -23.29 0.31 1.77
C GLN A 230 -22.94 1.74 1.39
N ILE A 231 -21.77 1.89 0.75
CA ILE A 231 -21.25 3.18 0.30
C ILE A 231 -20.91 3.07 -1.17
N GLN A 232 -21.44 3.98 -1.97
CA GLN A 232 -21.09 4.10 -3.38
C GLN A 232 -20.21 5.32 -3.60
N LEU A 233 -19.09 5.10 -4.29
CA LEU A 233 -18.05 6.09 -4.53
C LEU A 233 -17.83 6.23 -6.03
N GLN A 234 -17.83 7.47 -6.52
CA GLN A 234 -17.57 7.77 -7.94
C GLN A 234 -16.30 8.60 -8.09
N SER A 235 -15.39 8.16 -8.95
CA SER A 235 -14.15 8.88 -9.24
C SER A 235 -14.42 10.31 -9.67
N THR A 236 -13.63 11.23 -9.14
CA THR A 236 -13.71 12.69 -9.43
C THR A 236 -12.39 13.25 -9.96
N GLY A 237 -11.32 12.46 -9.94
CA GLY A 237 -9.99 12.87 -10.38
C GLY A 237 -8.91 12.40 -9.42
N THR A 238 -7.87 13.22 -9.25
CA THR A 238 -6.73 12.91 -8.38
C THR A 238 -6.36 14.10 -7.51
N TYR A 239 -5.77 13.81 -6.37
CA TYR A 239 -5.14 14.76 -5.47
C TYR A 239 -3.83 14.17 -4.94
N SER A 240 -2.76 14.94 -5.04
CA SER A 240 -1.48 14.63 -4.41
C SER A 240 -0.93 15.86 -3.71
N LYS A 241 -0.60 15.72 -2.42
CA LYS A 241 0.16 16.72 -1.67
C LYS A 241 1.62 16.74 -2.12
N TYR A 242 2.16 15.60 -2.51
CA TYR A 242 3.56 15.44 -2.90
C TYR A 242 3.71 15.18 -4.41
N ASN A 243 4.82 15.65 -4.97
CA ASN A 243 5.26 15.27 -6.31
C ASN A 243 6.79 15.19 -6.35
N CYS A 244 7.29 14.01 -6.72
CA CYS A 244 8.70 13.69 -6.84
C CYS A 244 9.50 13.93 -5.55
N GLU A 245 8.90 13.64 -4.39
CA GLU A 245 9.38 14.11 -3.08
C GLU A 245 10.82 13.65 -2.77
N TRP A 246 11.13 12.38 -3.06
CA TRP A 246 12.48 11.85 -2.87
C TRP A 246 13.57 12.62 -3.62
N LEU A 247 13.24 13.17 -4.78
CA LEU A 247 14.17 13.86 -5.66
C LEU A 247 14.36 15.34 -5.33
N ARG A 248 13.56 15.90 -4.41
CA ARG A 248 13.60 17.34 -4.09
C ARG A 248 14.88 17.76 -3.35
N GLY A 249 15.71 16.80 -2.91
CA GLY A 249 16.94 17.05 -2.16
C GLY A 249 16.68 17.73 -0.81
N ASP A 250 17.66 17.75 0.08
CA ASP A 250 17.62 18.62 1.26
C ASP A 250 17.77 20.06 0.77
N THR A 251 16.69 20.80 0.65
CA THR A 251 16.70 22.23 0.30
C THR A 251 17.17 23.13 1.47
N ALA A 252 17.95 22.55 2.38
CA ALA A 252 18.66 23.27 3.44
C ALA A 252 20.16 23.25 3.13
N GLY A 253 20.60 24.16 2.26
CA GLY A 253 22.00 24.44 1.99
C GLY A 253 22.57 23.65 0.82
N ASP A 254 22.47 24.20 -0.39
CA ASP A 254 23.64 24.74 -1.09
C ASP A 254 23.28 25.08 -2.54
N ASN A 255 23.43 26.36 -2.83
CA ASN A 255 23.33 26.90 -4.18
C ASN A 255 24.60 26.49 -4.93
N TRP A 256 24.54 25.45 -5.77
CA TRP A 256 25.37 25.30 -6.97
C TRP A 256 24.81 24.23 -7.90
N GLY A 257 24.62 24.60 -9.16
CA GLY A 257 24.06 23.74 -10.19
C GLY A 257 24.92 22.50 -10.42
N GLY A 258 24.26 21.34 -10.45
CA GLY A 258 24.87 20.06 -10.82
C GLY A 258 23.92 18.94 -10.48
N TRP A 259 23.52 18.16 -11.48
CA TRP A 259 22.72 16.95 -11.31
C TRP A 259 23.47 15.96 -10.39
N GLY A 260 23.07 15.90 -9.13
CA GLY A 260 23.58 14.96 -8.14
C GLY A 260 22.43 14.23 -7.48
N VAL A 261 22.37 12.91 -7.69
CA VAL A 261 21.56 12.00 -6.88
C VAL A 261 22.06 12.10 -5.43
N PRO A 262 21.19 12.19 -4.40
CA PRO A 262 21.64 12.25 -3.02
C PRO A 262 22.41 10.98 -2.66
N SER A 263 23.71 11.10 -2.41
CA SER A 263 24.51 10.08 -1.74
C SER A 263 24.16 10.08 -0.25
N ALA A 264 23.78 8.91 0.27
CA ALA A 264 23.47 8.67 1.68
C ALA A 264 24.58 9.18 2.62
N PRO A 265 24.25 9.62 3.85
CA PRO A 265 25.23 10.16 4.78
C PRO A 265 26.16 9.05 5.28
N PHE A 266 27.44 9.17 4.98
CA PHE A 266 28.48 8.38 5.62
C PHE A 266 28.63 8.85 7.07
N HIS A 267 28.23 8.01 8.03
CA HIS A 267 28.65 8.19 9.41
C HIS A 267 30.16 7.95 9.53
N VAL A 268 30.92 9.03 9.63
CA VAL A 268 32.31 9.01 10.10
C VAL A 268 32.28 8.98 11.62
N GLY A 269 32.47 7.78 12.17
CA GLY A 269 32.79 7.55 13.56
C GLY A 269 33.99 6.60 13.62
N GLY A 270 35.19 7.15 13.52
CA GLY A 270 36.41 6.38 13.73
C GLY A 270 36.57 5.98 15.19
N LEU A 271 36.96 4.74 15.45
CA LEU A 271 37.96 4.47 16.47
C LEU A 271 38.77 3.23 16.08
N LEU A 272 40.07 3.44 15.97
CA LEU A 272 41.08 2.39 15.97
C LEU A 272 40.91 1.50 17.20
N LEU A 273 41.09 0.20 17.04
CA LEU A 273 41.98 -0.58 17.90
C LEU A 273 42.55 -1.74 17.07
N ALA A 274 43.84 -1.61 16.78
CA ALA A 274 44.68 -2.68 16.29
C ALA A 274 45.06 -3.61 17.45
N THR A 275 44.92 -4.92 17.26
CA THR A 275 45.82 -5.91 17.86
C THR A 275 46.02 -7.06 16.90
N THR A 276 47.24 -7.14 16.37
CA THR A 276 47.82 -8.29 15.69
C THR A 276 48.12 -9.42 16.67
N ALA A 277 47.84 -10.68 16.30
CA ALA A 277 48.66 -11.82 16.67
C ALA A 277 48.52 -12.97 15.66
N LEU A 278 49.68 -13.50 15.26
CA LEU A 278 50.00 -14.56 14.31
C LEU A 278 49.70 -15.99 14.82
N ALA A 279 49.59 -16.92 13.86
CA ALA A 279 50.13 -18.32 13.80
C ALA A 279 49.04 -19.33 13.36
N VAL A 280 49.02 -19.80 12.10
CA VAL A 280 49.80 -20.91 11.47
C VAL A 280 49.54 -22.29 12.08
N ALA A 281 48.95 -23.20 11.27
CA ALA A 281 49.28 -24.64 11.09
C ALA A 281 48.11 -25.36 10.36
N THR A 282 48.15 -25.59 9.04
CA THR A 282 48.60 -26.81 8.31
C THR A 282 47.67 -28.05 8.32
N GLY A 283 47.41 -28.58 7.10
CA GLY A 283 47.09 -30.00 6.82
C GLY A 283 45.61 -30.30 6.59
N ILE A 284 45.11 -30.44 5.36
CA ILE A 284 45.14 -31.66 4.52
C ILE A 284 44.82 -32.93 5.31
N LEU A 285 43.57 -33.37 5.22
CA LEU A 285 43.12 -34.64 4.64
C LEU A 285 41.66 -34.53 4.22
#